data_AF-A0A7G2IKN5-F1
#
_entry.id   AF-A0A7G2IKN5-F1
#
_cell.length_a   1.000
_cell.length_b   1.000
_cell.length_c   1.000
_cell.angle_alpha   90.00
_cell.angle_beta   90.00
_cell.angle_gamma   90.00
#
_symmetry.space_group_name_H-M   'P 1'
#
loop_
_entity.id
_entity.type
_entity.pdbx_description
1 polymer ?
#
loop_
_entity_poly.entity_id
_entity_poly.type
_entity_poly.pdbx_seq_one_letter_code
_entity_poly.pdbx_strand_id
1 'polypeptide(L)' 'MYNFNFNVLDPYVVRPVAVAWRDYVPQPARNGLSNFTGNLEEPAVMVNYFLQGDPYQGWCTLPVFS' A
#
# COMPACT_ATOMS: atom_id res chain seq x y z
N MET A 1 -2.61 11.85 23.02
CA MET A 1 -1.91 10.61 22.58
C MET A 1 -1.03 10.78 21.34
N TYR A 2 -1.10 11.89 20.58
CA TYR A 2 -0.25 12.12 19.39
C TYR A 2 1.24 12.37 19.70
N ASN A 3 1.55 13.15 20.74
CA ASN A 3 2.94 13.53 21.07
C ASN A 3 3.88 12.36 21.42
N PHE A 4 3.38 11.27 21.98
CA PHE A 4 4.22 10.11 22.31
C PHE A 4 4.58 9.28 21.07
N ASN A 5 3.60 9.04 20.19
CA ASN A 5 3.84 8.30 18.95
C ASN A 5 4.82 9.04 18.03
N PHE A 6 4.65 10.37 17.91
CA PHE A 6 5.46 11.18 17.00
C PHE A 6 6.87 11.47 17.52
N ASN A 7 7.05 11.68 18.83
CA ASN A 7 8.35 12.10 19.37
C ASN A 7 9.19 10.94 19.93
N VAL A 8 8.59 9.80 20.24
CA VAL A 8 9.28 8.65 20.85
C VAL A 8 9.25 7.44 19.93
N LEU A 9 8.10 7.08 19.39
CA LEU A 9 7.95 5.84 18.61
C LEU A 9 8.47 6.00 17.18
N ASP A 10 8.19 7.14 16.54
CA ASP A 10 8.62 7.44 15.17
C ASP A 10 10.15 7.55 15.01
N PRO A 11 10.89 8.37 15.81
CA PRO A 11 12.33 8.53 15.62
C PRO A 11 13.16 7.33 16.06
N TYR A 12 12.70 6.55 17.05
CA TYR A 12 13.50 5.44 17.62
C TYR A 12 13.16 4.07 17.03
N VAL A 13 11.96 3.86 16.48
CA VAL A 13 11.53 2.53 16.02
C VAL A 13 11.15 2.56 14.54
N VAL A 14 10.23 3.45 14.15
CA VAL A 14 9.71 3.46 12.77
C VAL A 14 10.77 3.91 11.77
N ARG A 15 11.53 4.97 12.09
CA ARG A 15 12.57 5.51 11.23
C ARG A 15 13.73 4.55 10.95
N PRO A 16 14.37 3.89 11.94
CA PRO A 16 15.45 2.94 11.65
C PRO A 16 14.96 1.70 10.89
N VAL A 17 13.73 1.23 11.13
CA VAL A 17 13.12 0.14 10.37
C VAL A 17 12.90 0.54 8.91
N ALA A 18 12.42 1.76 8.65
CA ALA A 18 12.24 2.25 7.28
C ALA A 18 13.57 2.40 6.52
N VAL A 19 14.63 2.86 7.20
CA VAL A 19 15.98 2.95 6.62
C VAL A 19 16.54 1.56 6.32
N ALA A 20 16.43 0.61 7.26
CA ALA A 20 16.84 -0.77 7.03
C ALA A 20 16.05 -1.42 5.88
N TRP A 21 14.72 -1.19 5.81
CA TRP A 21 13.91 -1.65 4.70
C TRP A 21 14.36 -1.07 3.35
N ARG A 22 14.94 0.14 3.34
CA ARG A 22 15.47 0.79 2.12
C ARG A 22 16.81 0.25 1.69
N ASP A 23 17.67 0.00 2.66
CA ASP A 23 19.05 -0.36 2.37
C ASP A 23 19.21 -1.87 2.16
N TYR A 24 18.36 -2.71 2.77
CA TYR A 24 18.42 -4.17 2.65
C TYR A 24 17.46 -4.80 1.64
N VAL A 25 16.33 -4.15 1.32
CA VAL A 25 15.36 -4.72 0.37
C VAL A 25 15.63 -4.14 -1.03
N PRO A 26 15.99 -4.97 -2.02
CA PRO A 26 16.24 -4.50 -3.37
C PRO A 26 14.95 -3.97 -4.00
N GLN A 27 15.08 -2.93 -4.83
CA GLN A 27 13.95 -2.30 -5.54
C GLN A 27 12.96 -3.29 -6.21
N PRO A 28 13.39 -4.36 -6.92
CA PRO A 28 12.44 -5.33 -7.48
C PRO A 28 11.57 -6.04 -6.43
N ALA A 29 12.12 -6.35 -5.25
CA ALA A 29 11.34 -6.99 -4.17
C ALA A 29 10.36 -6.00 -3.53
N ARG A 30 10.74 -4.72 -3.39
CA ARG A 30 9.83 -3.66 -2.92
C ARG A 30 8.68 -3.44 -3.89
N ASN A 31 8.98 -3.40 -5.19
CA ASN A 31 7.97 -3.25 -6.24
C ASN A 31 7.06 -4.48 -6.28
N GLY A 32 7.61 -5.69 -6.18
CA GLY A 32 6.83 -6.92 -6.14
C GLY A 32 5.88 -6.98 -4.94
N LEU A 33 6.34 -6.57 -3.75
CA LEU A 33 5.49 -6.53 -2.55
C LEU A 33 4.40 -5.47 -2.67
N SER A 34 4.74 -4.28 -3.16
CA SER A 34 3.77 -3.18 -3.37
C SER A 34 2.71 -3.54 -4.41
N ASN A 35 3.10 -4.21 -5.50
CA ASN A 35 2.16 -4.67 -6.53
C ASN A 35 1.28 -5.80 -5.99
N PHE A 36 1.84 -6.74 -5.21
CA PHE A 36 1.07 -7.82 -4.61
C PHE A 36 0.03 -7.32 -3.61
N THR A 37 0.40 -6.40 -2.71
CA THR A 37 -0.56 -5.81 -1.77
C THR A 37 -1.57 -4.90 -2.47
N GLY A 38 -1.16 -4.17 -3.50
CA GLY A 38 -2.05 -3.35 -4.33
C GLY A 38 -3.12 -4.20 -5.03
N ASN A 39 -2.71 -5.29 -5.68
CA ASN A 39 -3.62 -6.23 -6.34
C ASN A 39 -4.64 -6.85 -5.37
N LEU A 40 -4.31 -7.03 -4.09
CA LEU A 40 -5.26 -7.57 -3.10
C LEU A 40 -6.33 -6.56 -2.67
N GLU A 41 -6.06 -5.26 -2.75
CA GLU A 41 -7.00 -4.19 -2.38
C GLU A 41 -7.88 -3.75 -3.54
N GLU A 42 -7.43 -3.97 -4.77
CA GLU A 42 -8.17 -3.68 -6.00
C GLU A 42 -9.55 -4.33 -6.16
N PRO A 43 -9.86 -5.56 -5.68
CA PRO A 43 -11.20 -6.12 -5.86
C PRO A 43 -12.19 -5.44 -4.90
N ALA A 44 -11.74 -5.02 -3.71
CA ALA A 44 -12.54 -4.24 -2.78
C ALA A 44 -12.76 -2.81 -3.30
N VAL A 45 -11.76 -2.22 -3.94
CA VAL A 45 -11.86 -0.92 -4.61
C VAL A 45 -12.81 -1.00 -5.82
N MET A 46 -12.74 -2.07 -6.62
CA MET A 46 -13.65 -2.35 -7.73
C MET A 46 -15.10 -2.45 -7.25
N VAL A 47 -15.37 -3.21 -6.18
CA VAL A 47 -16.71 -3.30 -5.58
C VAL A 47 -17.20 -1.92 -5.11
N ASN A 48 -16.33 -1.11 -4.51
CA ASN A 48 -16.67 0.26 -4.12
C ASN A 48 -16.99 1.17 -5.31
N TYR A 49 -16.27 1.06 -6.44
CA TYR A 49 -16.57 1.83 -7.66
C TYR A 49 -17.91 1.43 -8.27
N PHE A 50 -18.26 0.14 -8.26
CA PHE A 50 -19.60 -0.31 -8.66
C PHE A 50 -20.69 0.24 -7.73
N LEU A 51 -20.46 0.29 -6.43
CA LEU A 51 -21.40 0.87 -5.46
C LEU A 51 -21.53 2.40 -5.58
N GLN A 52 -20.47 3.08 -6.02
CA GLN A 52 -20.48 4.52 -6.32
C GLN A 52 -21.17 4.86 -7.66
N GLY A 53 -21.55 3.84 -8.44
CA GLY A 53 -22.24 4.03 -9.72
C GLY A 53 -21.31 4.46 -10.87
N ASP A 54 -20.00 4.26 -10.73
CA ASP A 54 -19.00 4.59 -11.75
C ASP A 54 -18.38 3.30 -12.33
N PRO A 55 -19.12 2.57 -13.19
CA PRO A 55 -18.72 1.26 -13.64
C PRO A 55 -17.41 1.32 -14.44
N TYR A 56 -17.15 2.39 -15.21
CA TYR A 56 -15.96 2.52 -16.05
C TYR A 56 -14.65 2.34 -15.27
N GLN A 57 -14.58 2.90 -14.06
CA GLN A 57 -13.43 2.73 -13.16
C GLN A 57 -13.32 1.31 -12.60
N GLY A 58 -14.45 0.64 -12.34
CA GLY A 58 -14.49 -0.77 -11.95
C GLY A 58 -14.02 -1.73 -13.05
N TRP A 59 -14.28 -1.43 -14.33
CA TRP A 59 -13.78 -2.25 -15.44
C TRP A 59 -12.28 -2.03 -15.72
N CYS A 60 -11.76 -0.82 -15.52
CA CYS A 60 -10.32 -0.52 -15.68
C CYS A 60 -9.44 -1.12 -14.57
N THR A 61 -10.01 -1.54 -13.43
CA THR A 61 -9.29 -2.20 -12.32
C THR A 61 -9.17 -3.72 -12.51
N LEU A 62 -9.96 -4.34 -13.41
CA LEU A 62 -9.87 -5.77 -13.76
C LEU A 62 -8.53 -6.25 -14.35
N PRO A 63 -7.87 -5.54 -15.29
CA PRO A 63 -6.63 -6.02 -15.91
C PRO A 63 -5.40 -5.96 -14.99
N VAL A 64 -5.47 -5.29 -13.84
CA VAL A 64 -4.35 -5.26 -12.88
C VAL A 64 -4.29 -6.55 -12.04
N PHE A 65 -5.38 -7.32 -12.04
CA PHE A 65 -5.48 -8.65 -11.42
C PHE A 65 -4.87 -9.82 -12.22
N SER A 66 -4.57 -9.64 -13.52
CA SER A 66 -4.16 -10.71 -14.46
C SER A 66 -2.66 -10.67 -14.74
#